data_AF-A0A661RN28-F1
#
_entry.id   AF-A0A661RN28-F1
#
_cell.length_a   1.000
_cell.length_b   1.000
_cell.length_c   1.000
_cell.angle_alpha   90.00
_cell.angle_beta   90.00
_cell.angle_gamma   90.00
#
_symmetry.space_group_name_H-M   'P 1'
#
loop_
_entity.id
_entity.type
_entity.pdbx_description
1 polymer ?
#
loop_
_entity_poly.entity_id
_entity_poly.type
_entity_poly.pdbx_seq_one_letter_code
_entity_poly.pdbx_strand_id
1 'polypeptide(L)'
;MKKPYGRQTKKKVKNILSGSLRTQALTLLEQIPDKQLVGHLFSHFYVNDELIKFRSITAMGELGLRLAAKKMEPARVLMRRIMWNLNDESGGIGWGSPEAMGQILYKSPPLAMEFKSILFSYLDNKGNFIEHDILQRGVLWGIGTYLNAAPQDLNKTTEGLIISHLHSPDAVKRGYAVRALANAGRFTPDIIPKAILTDTEQIDFFTDWNFVKTRILDIAHACDNQTKESNIP
;
A
#
# COMPACT_ATOMS: atom_id res chain seq x y z
N MET A 1 -23.92 0.10 -24.65
CA MET A 1 -23.04 -0.83 -25.40
C MET A 1 -21.68 -0.95 -24.74
N LYS A 2 -21.31 -2.09 -24.14
CA LYS A 2 -19.92 -2.33 -23.70
C LYS A 2 -19.05 -2.56 -24.94
N LYS A 3 -18.13 -1.64 -25.24
CA LYS A 3 -17.20 -1.78 -26.38
C LYS A 3 -16.44 -3.12 -26.26
N PRO A 4 -16.47 -4.01 -27.26
CA PRO A 4 -15.91 -5.37 -27.18
C PRO A 4 -14.43 -5.41 -26.78
N TYR A 5 -13.68 -4.35 -27.08
CA TYR A 5 -12.29 -4.14 -26.66
C TYR A 5 -12.08 -4.14 -25.14
N GLY A 6 -13.01 -3.60 -24.34
CA GLY A 6 -12.81 -3.47 -22.88
C GLY A 6 -12.77 -4.81 -22.15
N ARG A 7 -13.55 -5.81 -22.59
CA ARG A 7 -13.55 -7.15 -21.97
C ARG A 7 -12.26 -7.91 -22.33
N GLN A 8 -11.80 -7.77 -23.57
CA GLN A 8 -10.55 -8.40 -24.02
C GLN A 8 -9.33 -7.80 -23.32
N THR A 9 -9.24 -6.46 -23.22
CA THR A 9 -8.15 -5.80 -22.50
C THR A 9 -8.14 -6.15 -21.03
N LYS A 10 -9.31 -6.22 -20.36
CA LYS A 10 -9.40 -6.71 -18.96
C LYS A 10 -8.84 -8.13 -18.82
N LYS A 11 -9.18 -9.04 -19.72
CA LYS A 11 -8.66 -10.42 -19.70
C LYS A 11 -7.14 -10.43 -19.93
N LYS A 12 -6.64 -9.61 -20.85
CA LYS A 12 -5.20 -9.44 -21.10
C LYS A 12 -4.46 -8.97 -19.84
N VAL A 13 -4.96 -7.93 -19.17
CA VAL A 13 -4.38 -7.41 -17.91
C VAL A 13 -4.35 -8.51 -16.86
N LYS A 14 -5.46 -9.23 -16.65
CA LYS A 14 -5.50 -10.36 -15.71
C LYS A 14 -4.41 -11.39 -16.01
N ASN A 15 -4.30 -11.83 -17.27
CA ASN A 15 -3.32 -12.84 -17.67
C ASN A 15 -1.89 -12.39 -17.41
N ILE A 16 -1.58 -11.12 -17.68
CA ILE A 16 -0.25 -10.55 -17.39
C ILE A 16 0.03 -10.60 -15.88
N LEU A 17 -0.92 -10.14 -15.06
CA LEU A 17 -0.79 -10.12 -13.60
C LEU A 17 -0.68 -11.52 -13.00
N SER A 18 -1.34 -12.53 -13.56
CA SER A 18 -1.32 -13.90 -13.03
C SER A 18 -0.02 -14.65 -13.34
N GLY A 19 0.51 -14.52 -14.56
CA GLY A 19 1.52 -15.46 -15.07
C GLY A 19 2.94 -14.93 -15.27
N SER A 20 3.16 -13.61 -15.19
CA SER A 20 4.46 -13.02 -15.56
C SER A 20 5.31 -12.69 -14.33
N LEU A 21 6.64 -12.81 -14.48
CA LEU A 21 7.60 -12.22 -13.54
C LEU A 21 7.41 -10.70 -13.47
N ARG A 22 7.73 -10.08 -12.33
CA ARG A 22 7.48 -8.65 -12.06
C ARG A 22 7.87 -7.74 -13.21
N THR A 23 9.14 -7.76 -13.61
CA THR A 23 9.66 -6.87 -14.66
C THR A 23 8.92 -7.07 -15.99
N GLN A 24 8.73 -8.33 -16.40
CA GLN A 24 8.01 -8.65 -17.63
C GLN A 24 6.55 -8.19 -17.57
N ALA A 25 5.89 -8.40 -16.43
CA ALA A 25 4.51 -7.98 -16.22
C ALA A 25 4.35 -6.47 -16.40
N LEU A 26 5.22 -5.69 -15.74
CA LEU A 26 5.18 -4.24 -15.81
C LEU A 26 5.46 -3.73 -17.23
N THR A 27 6.47 -4.27 -17.92
CA THR A 27 6.74 -3.95 -19.33
C THR A 27 5.55 -4.27 -20.25
N LEU A 28 4.88 -5.40 -20.05
CA LEU A 28 3.70 -5.77 -20.84
C LEU A 28 2.49 -4.85 -20.57
N LEU A 29 2.29 -4.43 -19.32
CA LEU A 29 1.22 -3.51 -18.95
C LEU A 29 1.49 -2.10 -19.49
N GLU A 30 2.75 -1.68 -19.59
CA GLU A 30 3.12 -0.38 -20.17
C GLU A 30 2.66 -0.22 -21.62
N GLN A 31 2.55 -1.32 -22.37
CA GLN A 31 2.07 -1.34 -23.76
C GLN A 31 0.54 -1.11 -23.87
N ILE A 32 -0.19 -1.07 -22.76
CA ILE A 32 -1.62 -0.77 -22.73
C ILE A 32 -1.81 0.73 -22.52
N PRO A 33 -2.65 1.42 -23.32
CA PRO A 33 -2.88 2.86 -23.16
C PRO A 33 -3.32 3.23 -21.74
N ASP A 34 -2.67 4.22 -21.14
CA ASP A 34 -2.87 4.63 -19.73
C ASP A 34 -4.36 4.77 -19.36
N LYS A 35 -5.15 5.47 -20.18
CA LYS A 35 -6.59 5.69 -19.96
C LYS A 35 -7.39 4.38 -19.83
N GLN A 36 -7.00 3.34 -20.57
CA GLN A 36 -7.63 2.02 -20.48
C GLN A 36 -7.10 1.24 -19.28
N LEU A 37 -5.78 1.28 -19.07
CA LEU A 37 -5.11 0.54 -18.02
C LEU A 37 -5.64 0.92 -16.63
N VAL A 38 -5.84 2.22 -16.35
CA VAL A 38 -6.40 2.70 -15.06
C VAL A 38 -7.67 1.93 -14.69
N GLY A 39 -8.65 1.88 -15.59
CA GLY A 39 -9.93 1.23 -15.32
C GLY A 39 -9.80 -0.29 -15.12
N HIS A 40 -8.88 -0.93 -15.82
CA HIS A 40 -8.64 -2.36 -15.69
C HIS A 40 -7.92 -2.71 -14.38
N LEU A 41 -6.92 -1.93 -13.98
CA LEU A 41 -6.24 -2.12 -12.70
C LEU A 41 -7.20 -1.94 -11.52
N PHE A 42 -8.03 -0.89 -11.52
CA PHE A 42 -9.09 -0.72 -10.51
C PHE A 42 -10.03 -1.92 -10.47
N SER A 43 -10.40 -2.47 -11.63
CA SER A 43 -11.30 -3.63 -11.67
C SER A 43 -10.69 -4.91 -11.07
N HIS A 44 -9.37 -4.95 -10.90
CA HIS A 44 -8.63 -6.02 -10.23
C HIS A 44 -8.39 -5.76 -8.74
N PHE A 45 -8.86 -4.63 -8.20
CA PHE A 45 -8.82 -4.42 -6.75
C PHE A 45 -9.91 -5.23 -6.02
N TYR A 46 -10.97 -5.56 -6.73
CA TYR A 46 -12.18 -6.22 -6.21
C TYR A 46 -12.24 -7.71 -6.56
N VAL A 47 -11.12 -8.33 -6.96
CA VAL A 47 -11.07 -9.78 -7.19
C VAL A 47 -10.68 -10.49 -5.90
N ASN A 48 -11.21 -11.70 -5.69
CA ASN A 48 -10.90 -12.49 -4.49
C ASN A 48 -9.46 -13.03 -4.45
N ASP A 49 -8.75 -12.97 -5.58
CA ASP A 49 -7.35 -13.37 -5.67
C ASP A 49 -6.46 -12.22 -5.18
N GLU A 50 -6.02 -12.33 -3.92
CA GLU A 50 -5.16 -11.34 -3.26
C GLU A 50 -3.86 -11.08 -4.03
N LEU A 51 -3.27 -12.10 -4.65
CA LEU A 51 -2.02 -11.95 -5.41
C LEU A 51 -2.24 -11.07 -6.64
N ILE A 52 -3.31 -11.31 -7.40
CA ILE A 52 -3.68 -10.45 -8.53
C ILE A 52 -4.00 -9.03 -8.05
N LYS A 53 -4.70 -8.89 -6.92
CA LYS A 53 -5.01 -7.59 -6.32
C LYS A 53 -3.74 -6.79 -6.04
N PHE A 54 -2.79 -7.37 -5.28
CA PHE A 54 -1.55 -6.68 -4.92
C PHE A 54 -0.62 -6.42 -6.12
N ARG A 55 -0.54 -7.35 -7.09
CA ARG A 55 0.19 -7.08 -8.34
C ARG A 55 -0.45 -5.93 -9.15
N SER A 56 -1.78 -5.83 -9.15
CA SER A 56 -2.50 -4.70 -9.75
C SER A 56 -2.21 -3.39 -9.03
N ILE A 57 -2.15 -3.41 -7.71
CA ILE A 57 -1.78 -2.27 -6.84
C ILE A 57 -0.36 -1.79 -7.16
N THR A 58 0.63 -2.68 -7.25
CA THR A 58 2.00 -2.34 -7.64
C THR A 58 2.04 -1.73 -9.05
N ALA A 59 1.31 -2.30 -10.01
CA ALA A 59 1.20 -1.75 -11.36
C ALA A 59 0.52 -0.36 -11.37
N MET A 60 -0.42 -0.11 -10.46
CA MET A 60 -1.03 1.22 -10.29
C MET A 60 0.00 2.27 -9.84
N GLY A 61 0.96 1.88 -8.99
CA GLY A 61 2.10 2.71 -8.61
C GLY A 61 2.95 3.14 -9.82
N GLU A 62 3.36 2.20 -10.66
CA GLU A 62 4.12 2.50 -11.88
C GLU A 62 3.32 3.38 -12.85
N LEU A 63 2.01 3.13 -12.97
CA LEU A 63 1.12 3.96 -13.78
C LEU A 63 1.03 5.39 -13.23
N GLY A 64 0.90 5.56 -11.92
CA GLY A 64 0.85 6.88 -11.28
C GLY A 64 2.14 7.69 -11.51
N LEU A 65 3.31 7.06 -11.35
CA LEU A 65 4.61 7.65 -11.67
C LEU A 65 4.67 8.10 -13.14
N ARG A 66 4.31 7.21 -14.06
CA ARG A 66 4.33 7.48 -15.50
C ARG A 66 3.38 8.60 -15.90
N LEU A 67 2.18 8.67 -15.30
CA LEU A 67 1.24 9.76 -15.51
C LEU A 67 1.85 11.07 -15.04
N ALA A 68 2.39 11.12 -13.81
CA ALA A 68 2.98 12.32 -13.23
C ALA A 68 4.15 12.86 -14.06
N ALA A 69 5.01 11.98 -14.56
CA ALA A 69 6.13 12.33 -15.43
C ALA A 69 5.69 12.92 -16.78
N LYS A 70 4.57 12.44 -17.35
CA LYS A 70 4.01 13.01 -18.59
C LYS A 70 3.34 14.35 -18.34
N LYS A 71 2.37 14.36 -17.42
CA LYS A 71 1.60 15.55 -16.99
C LYS A 71 1.05 15.28 -15.58
N MET A 72 1.28 16.21 -14.65
CA MET A 72 0.85 16.03 -13.26
C MET A 72 -0.67 15.88 -13.09
N GLU A 73 -1.47 16.62 -13.86
CA GLU A 73 -2.93 16.68 -13.65
C GLU A 73 -3.64 15.32 -13.82
N PRO A 74 -3.38 14.51 -14.87
CA PRO A 74 -3.86 13.13 -14.93
C PRO A 74 -3.51 12.26 -13.71
N ALA A 75 -2.34 12.47 -13.09
CA ALA A 75 -1.96 11.73 -11.89
C ALA A 75 -2.74 12.21 -10.66
N ARG A 76 -3.00 13.52 -10.54
CA ARG A 76 -3.91 14.04 -9.50
C ARG A 76 -5.34 13.56 -9.68
N VAL A 77 -5.83 13.45 -10.92
CA VAL A 77 -7.13 12.83 -11.22
C VAL A 77 -7.17 11.38 -10.73
N LEU A 78 -6.09 10.61 -10.95
CA LEU A 78 -5.97 9.25 -10.43
C LEU A 78 -6.03 9.22 -8.90
N MET A 79 -5.30 10.09 -8.21
CA MET A 79 -5.33 10.22 -6.74
C MET A 79 -6.72 10.58 -6.22
N ARG A 80 -7.39 11.58 -6.83
CA ARG A 80 -8.76 11.95 -6.46
C ARG A 80 -9.76 10.80 -6.67
N ARG A 81 -9.56 9.98 -7.70
CA ARG A 81 -10.38 8.78 -7.92
C ARG A 81 -10.15 7.71 -6.85
N ILE A 82 -8.90 7.51 -6.42
CA ILE A 82 -8.56 6.62 -5.30
C ILE A 82 -9.24 7.10 -4.02
N MET A 83 -9.16 8.40 -3.72
CA MET A 83 -9.81 9.00 -2.55
C MET A 83 -11.33 8.87 -2.62
N TRP A 84 -11.93 9.08 -3.80
CA TRP A 84 -13.37 8.89 -3.98
C TRP A 84 -13.79 7.45 -3.69
N ASN A 85 -13.04 6.43 -4.12
CA ASN A 85 -13.34 5.03 -3.80
C ASN A 85 -13.30 4.74 -2.28
N LEU A 86 -12.59 5.55 -1.50
CA LEU A 86 -12.49 5.43 -0.04
C LEU A 86 -13.57 6.23 0.69
N ASN A 87 -14.39 6.97 -0.04
CA ASN A 87 -15.53 7.66 0.50
C ASN A 87 -16.73 6.71 0.57
N ASP A 88 -17.48 6.74 1.68
CA ASP A 88 -18.69 5.95 1.91
C ASP A 88 -19.77 6.21 0.82
N GLU A 89 -19.79 7.41 0.24
CA GLU A 89 -20.71 7.79 -0.85
C GLU A 89 -20.41 7.10 -2.19
N SER A 90 -19.25 6.44 -2.34
CA SER A 90 -18.84 5.81 -3.59
C SER A 90 -19.65 4.56 -3.95
N GLY A 91 -20.40 4.02 -2.99
CA GLY A 91 -21.17 2.78 -3.14
C GLY A 91 -20.32 1.51 -3.16
N GLY A 92 -19.02 1.61 -2.84
CA GLY A 92 -18.11 0.48 -2.71
C GLY A 92 -17.22 0.61 -1.48
N ILE A 93 -16.63 -0.50 -1.05
CA ILE A 93 -15.74 -0.53 0.13
C ILE A 93 -14.36 0.09 -0.20
N GLY A 94 -14.00 0.27 -1.47
CA GLY A 94 -12.72 0.88 -1.82
C GLY A 94 -11.50 -0.03 -1.66
N TRP A 95 -11.69 -1.35 -1.71
CA TRP A 95 -10.60 -2.34 -1.66
C TRP A 95 -9.40 -1.96 -2.52
N GLY A 96 -8.18 -2.17 -2.01
CA GLY A 96 -6.93 -1.90 -2.72
C GLY A 96 -6.57 -0.43 -2.93
N SER A 97 -7.50 0.50 -2.64
CA SER A 97 -7.28 1.94 -2.84
C SER A 97 -6.23 2.51 -1.88
N PRO A 98 -6.22 2.19 -0.56
CA PRO A 98 -5.18 2.71 0.34
C PRO A 98 -3.79 2.20 -0.04
N GLU A 99 -3.66 0.93 -0.41
CA GLU A 99 -2.40 0.33 -0.85
C GLU A 99 -1.91 0.96 -2.15
N ALA A 100 -2.80 1.17 -3.12
CA ALA A 100 -2.47 1.84 -4.38
C ALA A 100 -2.04 3.28 -4.15
N MET A 101 -2.69 3.99 -3.23
CA MET A 101 -2.29 5.33 -2.82
C MET A 101 -0.84 5.30 -2.31
N GLY A 102 -0.52 4.43 -1.35
CA GLY A 102 0.82 4.29 -0.80
C GLY A 102 1.89 3.98 -1.84
N GLN A 103 1.61 3.09 -2.81
CA GLN A 103 2.51 2.77 -3.92
C GLN A 103 2.77 3.96 -4.84
N ILE A 104 1.76 4.77 -5.14
CA ILE A 104 1.93 5.98 -5.96
C ILE A 104 2.77 7.01 -5.20
N LEU A 105 2.50 7.22 -3.90
CA LEU A 105 3.26 8.18 -3.09
C LEU A 105 4.72 7.76 -2.93
N TYR A 106 4.97 6.47 -2.71
CA TYR A 106 6.33 5.90 -2.66
C TYR A 106 7.14 6.22 -3.92
N LYS A 107 6.50 6.22 -5.10
CA LYS A 107 7.17 6.46 -6.38
C LYS A 107 7.24 7.91 -6.81
N SER A 108 6.32 8.76 -6.34
CA SER A 108 6.19 10.14 -6.81
C SER A 108 6.25 11.13 -5.65
N PRO A 109 7.45 11.64 -5.32
CA PRO A 109 7.60 12.68 -4.29
C PRO A 109 6.70 13.92 -4.50
N PRO A 110 6.48 14.43 -5.73
CA PRO A 110 5.55 15.54 -5.94
C PRO A 110 4.11 15.21 -5.54
N LEU A 111 3.61 13.99 -5.82
CA LEU A 111 2.28 13.57 -5.36
C LEU A 111 2.28 13.33 -3.85
N ALA A 112 3.35 12.80 -3.28
CA ALA A 112 3.48 12.63 -1.84
C ALA A 112 3.34 13.96 -1.08
N MET A 113 3.96 15.04 -1.58
CA MET A 113 3.80 16.38 -1.00
C MET A 113 2.33 16.83 -0.92
N GLU A 114 1.52 16.48 -1.91
CA GLU A 114 0.11 16.88 -1.98
C GLU A 114 -0.83 15.96 -1.19
N PHE A 115 -0.52 14.65 -1.10
CA PHE A 115 -1.49 13.64 -0.68
C PHE A 115 -1.07 12.80 0.54
N LYS A 116 0.17 12.89 1.04
CA LYS A 116 0.63 12.05 2.17
C LYS A 116 -0.21 12.24 3.43
N SER A 117 -0.58 13.48 3.74
CA SER A 117 -1.38 13.81 4.93
C SER A 117 -2.75 13.12 4.91
N ILE A 118 -3.35 12.98 3.73
CA ILE A 118 -4.63 12.28 3.55
C ILE A 118 -4.48 10.78 3.81
N LEU A 119 -3.38 10.17 3.33
CA LEU A 119 -3.12 8.75 3.61
C LEU A 119 -2.99 8.47 5.11
N PHE A 120 -2.29 9.32 5.84
CA PHE A 120 -2.19 9.20 7.31
C PHE A 120 -3.51 9.48 8.02
N SER A 121 -4.30 10.45 7.54
CA SER A 121 -5.55 10.83 8.21
C SER A 121 -6.62 9.75 8.18
N TYR A 122 -6.47 8.72 7.32
CA TYR A 122 -7.33 7.54 7.35
C TYR A 122 -7.20 6.68 8.62
N LEU A 123 -6.14 6.87 9.42
CA LEU A 123 -5.99 6.26 10.76
C LEU A 123 -6.35 7.22 11.90
N ASP A 124 -6.65 8.49 11.60
CA ASP A 124 -6.93 9.50 12.61
C ASP A 124 -8.42 9.56 12.96
N ASN A 125 -8.78 9.08 14.16
CA ASN A 125 -10.15 9.09 14.67
C ASN A 125 -10.76 10.49 14.88
N LYS A 126 -9.95 11.56 14.79
CA LYS A 126 -10.41 12.96 14.81
C LYS A 126 -10.46 13.58 13.40
N GLY A 127 -10.09 12.82 12.38
CA GLY A 127 -9.98 13.26 10.99
C GLY A 127 -10.80 12.40 10.04
N ASN A 128 -10.18 11.95 8.95
CA ASN A 128 -10.83 11.15 7.90
C ASN A 128 -10.81 9.66 8.23
N PHE A 129 -11.18 9.28 9.45
CA PHE A 129 -11.02 7.91 9.91
C PHE A 129 -11.77 6.89 9.04
N ILE A 130 -11.07 5.83 8.62
CA ILE A 130 -11.74 4.69 7.99
C ILE A 130 -12.19 3.73 9.08
N GLU A 131 -13.49 3.72 9.39
CA GLU A 131 -14.09 2.80 10.37
C GLU A 131 -14.00 1.33 9.96
N HIS A 132 -13.96 1.05 8.65
CA HIS A 132 -13.94 -0.31 8.16
C HIS A 132 -12.61 -1.01 8.51
N ASP A 133 -12.68 -1.93 9.47
CA ASP A 133 -11.52 -2.58 10.09
C ASP A 133 -10.54 -3.19 9.07
N ILE A 134 -11.04 -3.97 8.09
CA ILE A 134 -10.19 -4.61 7.07
C ILE A 134 -9.48 -3.58 6.16
N LEU A 135 -10.10 -2.44 5.85
CA LEU A 135 -9.47 -1.41 5.01
C LEU A 135 -8.29 -0.75 5.70
N GLN A 136 -8.33 -0.63 7.03
CA GLN A 136 -7.20 -0.10 7.80
C GLN A 136 -5.94 -0.96 7.62
N ARG A 137 -6.07 -2.28 7.32
CA ARG A 137 -4.91 -3.11 6.92
C ARG A 137 -4.23 -2.53 5.68
N GLY A 138 -5.03 -2.16 4.68
CA GLY A 138 -4.54 -1.53 3.46
C GLY A 138 -3.92 -0.16 3.72
N VAL A 139 -4.51 0.63 4.62
CA VAL A 139 -3.95 1.94 5.02
C VAL A 139 -2.57 1.77 5.66
N LEU A 140 -2.43 0.86 6.64
CA LEU A 140 -1.15 0.56 7.27
C LEU A 140 -0.12 0.05 6.26
N TRP A 141 -0.54 -0.82 5.33
CA TRP A 141 0.34 -1.30 4.28
C TRP A 141 0.80 -0.15 3.35
N GLY A 142 -0.13 0.72 2.95
CA GLY A 142 0.14 1.89 2.12
C GLY A 142 1.10 2.86 2.80
N ILE A 143 0.86 3.18 4.08
CA ILE A 143 1.72 4.02 4.90
C ILE A 143 3.12 3.42 5.01
N GLY A 144 3.23 2.13 5.36
CA GLY A 144 4.55 1.50 5.47
C GLY A 144 5.30 1.47 4.13
N THR A 145 4.58 1.30 3.02
CA THR A 145 5.18 1.39 1.68
C THR A 145 5.72 2.80 1.43
N TYR A 146 4.92 3.82 1.72
CA TYR A 146 5.32 5.22 1.57
C TYR A 146 6.53 5.58 2.42
N LEU A 147 6.51 5.21 3.70
CA LEU A 147 7.59 5.51 4.66
C LEU A 147 8.93 4.87 4.27
N ASN A 148 8.93 3.82 3.46
CA ASN A 148 10.17 3.25 2.92
C ASN A 148 10.92 4.24 2.00
N ALA A 149 10.22 5.15 1.32
CA ALA A 149 10.84 6.20 0.50
C ALA A 149 11.05 7.51 1.26
N ALA A 150 10.25 7.77 2.29
CA ALA A 150 10.23 9.04 3.02
C ALA A 150 10.13 8.82 4.54
N PRO A 151 11.13 8.18 5.18
CA PRO A 151 11.09 7.88 6.61
C PRO A 151 10.94 9.14 7.48
N GLN A 152 11.51 10.27 7.02
CA GLN A 152 11.46 11.57 7.70
C GLN A 152 10.06 12.18 7.82
N ASP A 153 9.09 11.69 7.06
CA ASP A 153 7.72 12.22 7.09
C ASP A 153 6.87 11.68 8.24
N LEU A 154 7.39 10.70 8.98
CA LEU A 154 6.77 10.24 10.22
C LEU A 154 7.07 11.23 11.36
N ASN A 155 6.03 11.91 11.84
CA ASN A 155 6.11 12.79 13.01
C ASN A 155 5.44 12.13 14.22
N LYS A 156 5.57 12.72 15.41
CA LYS A 156 5.03 12.14 16.66
C LYS A 156 3.53 11.85 16.61
N THR A 157 2.74 12.68 15.93
CA THR A 157 1.30 12.49 15.81
C THR A 157 1.00 11.27 14.95
N THR A 158 1.58 11.21 13.75
CA THR A 158 1.34 10.09 12.83
C THR A 158 1.99 8.78 13.30
N GLU A 159 3.10 8.86 14.03
CA GLU A 159 3.71 7.74 14.76
C GLU A 159 2.76 7.15 15.80
N GLY A 160 2.11 8.00 16.60
CA GLY A 160 1.09 7.57 17.57
C GLY A 160 -0.09 6.84 16.93
N LEU A 161 -0.53 7.26 15.74
CA LEU A 161 -1.57 6.56 14.98
C LEU A 161 -1.15 5.13 14.65
N ILE A 162 0.08 4.94 14.17
CA ILE A 162 0.59 3.61 13.80
C ILE A 162 0.82 2.74 15.04
N ILE A 163 1.39 3.28 16.11
CA ILE A 163 1.66 2.56 17.37
C ILE A 163 0.37 1.98 17.96
N SER A 164 -0.74 2.69 17.85
CA SER A 164 -2.03 2.20 18.36
C SER A 164 -2.43 0.83 17.78
N HIS A 165 -2.02 0.55 16.54
CA HIS A 165 -2.31 -0.72 15.86
C HIS A 165 -1.40 -1.88 16.26
N LEU A 166 -0.31 -1.66 17.00
CA LEU A 166 0.51 -2.74 17.56
C LEU A 166 -0.26 -3.58 18.61
N HIS A 167 -1.32 -3.03 19.19
CA HIS A 167 -2.19 -3.73 20.15
C HIS A 167 -3.46 -4.30 19.51
N SER A 168 -3.60 -4.22 18.17
CA SER A 168 -4.80 -4.70 17.50
C SER A 168 -4.98 -6.21 17.69
N PRO A 169 -6.20 -6.73 17.89
CA PRO A 169 -6.45 -8.17 17.84
C PRO A 169 -6.16 -8.76 16.45
N ASP A 170 -6.17 -7.92 15.41
CA ASP A 170 -5.85 -8.30 14.04
C ASP A 170 -4.33 -8.39 13.80
N ALA A 171 -3.84 -9.61 13.60
CA ALA A 171 -2.42 -9.89 13.33
C ALA A 171 -1.89 -9.14 12.09
N VAL A 172 -2.71 -8.96 11.05
CA VAL A 172 -2.28 -8.26 9.83
C VAL A 172 -2.02 -6.78 10.11
N LYS A 173 -2.85 -6.14 10.94
CA LYS A 173 -2.62 -4.76 11.36
C LYS A 173 -1.35 -4.63 12.18
N ARG A 174 -1.13 -5.54 13.15
CA ARG A 174 0.10 -5.55 13.96
C ARG A 174 1.34 -5.67 13.06
N GLY A 175 1.38 -6.65 12.16
CA GLY A 175 2.53 -6.84 11.28
C GLY A 175 2.78 -5.68 10.31
N TYR A 176 1.72 -5.05 9.78
CA TYR A 176 1.88 -3.86 8.92
C TYR A 176 2.27 -2.60 9.69
N ALA A 177 1.82 -2.44 10.94
CA ALA A 177 2.27 -1.38 11.82
C ALA A 177 3.76 -1.54 12.16
N VAL A 178 4.21 -2.76 12.47
CA VAL A 178 5.64 -3.08 12.65
C VAL A 178 6.45 -2.69 11.42
N ARG A 179 6.02 -3.11 10.21
CA ARG A 179 6.72 -2.72 8.97
C ARG A 179 6.77 -1.20 8.80
N ALA A 180 5.67 -0.51 9.04
CA ALA A 180 5.60 0.93 8.84
C ALA A 180 6.57 1.69 9.77
N LEU A 181 6.63 1.31 11.05
CA LEU A 181 7.58 1.90 12.01
C LEU A 181 9.02 1.56 11.65
N ALA A 182 9.29 0.32 11.23
CA ALA A 182 10.62 -0.11 10.82
C ALA A 182 11.12 0.66 9.60
N ASN A 183 10.29 0.78 8.55
CA ASN A 183 10.62 1.53 7.35
C ASN A 183 10.89 3.02 7.64
N ALA A 184 10.29 3.56 8.71
CA ALA A 184 10.55 4.92 9.16
C ALA A 184 11.75 5.07 10.11
N GLY A 185 12.46 3.98 10.44
CA GLY A 185 13.54 3.99 11.44
C GLY A 185 13.04 4.27 12.87
N ARG A 186 11.76 4.02 13.15
CA ARG A 186 11.10 4.25 14.44
C ARG A 186 10.76 2.96 15.19
N PHE A 187 11.29 1.83 14.74
CA PHE A 187 11.19 0.57 15.46
C PHE A 187 12.27 0.53 16.55
N THR A 188 11.95 1.03 17.74
CA THR A 188 12.85 1.03 18.90
C THR A 188 12.26 0.23 20.08
N PRO A 189 13.09 -0.43 20.91
CA PRO A 189 12.62 -1.23 22.03
C PRO A 189 11.71 -0.48 23.03
N ASP A 190 11.88 0.83 23.15
CA ASP A 190 11.08 1.67 24.06
C ASP A 190 9.65 1.92 23.56
N ILE A 191 9.44 1.82 22.25
CA ILE A 191 8.15 2.06 21.58
C ILE A 191 7.40 0.75 21.37
N ILE A 192 8.14 -0.34 21.09
CA ILE A 192 7.55 -1.60 20.67
C ILE A 192 7.11 -2.44 21.88
N PRO A 193 5.82 -2.84 21.97
CA PRO A 193 5.37 -3.72 23.03
C PRO A 193 6.11 -5.06 23.02
N LYS A 194 6.53 -5.55 24.19
CA LYS A 194 7.19 -6.87 24.33
C LYS A 194 6.42 -8.01 23.65
N ALA A 195 5.08 -7.92 23.65
CA ALA A 195 4.20 -8.88 23.00
C ALA A 195 4.51 -9.05 21.50
N ILE A 196 4.89 -7.98 20.78
CA ILE A 196 5.25 -8.02 19.36
C ILE A 196 6.52 -8.85 19.13
N LEU A 197 7.50 -8.75 20.03
CA LEU A 197 8.76 -9.50 19.94
C LEU A 197 8.56 -11.00 20.18
N THR A 198 7.41 -11.39 20.72
CA THR A 198 7.04 -12.79 20.98
C THR A 198 5.83 -13.24 20.14
N ASP A 199 5.36 -12.41 19.22
CA ASP A 199 4.14 -12.66 18.45
C ASP A 199 4.40 -13.68 17.33
N THR A 200 3.89 -14.89 17.53
CA THR A 200 4.08 -16.04 16.63
C THR A 200 3.02 -16.13 15.53
N GLU A 201 2.02 -15.25 15.53
CA GLU A 201 0.97 -15.25 14.51
C GLU A 201 1.57 -15.04 13.11
N GLN A 202 1.05 -15.80 12.15
CA GLN A 202 1.49 -15.76 10.76
C GLN A 202 0.58 -14.87 9.92
N ILE A 203 1.21 -14.04 9.08
CA ILE A 203 0.52 -13.23 8.10
C ILE A 203 1.10 -13.46 6.71
N ASP A 204 0.24 -13.39 5.70
CA ASP A 204 0.67 -13.37 4.31
C ASP A 204 1.17 -11.96 3.98
N PHE A 205 2.48 -11.83 3.79
CA PHE A 205 3.11 -10.54 3.54
C PHE A 205 3.50 -10.40 2.08
N PHE A 206 2.96 -9.39 1.40
CA PHE A 206 3.32 -9.12 0.01
C PHE A 206 4.71 -8.48 -0.06
N THR A 207 5.67 -9.20 -0.63
CA THR A 207 7.04 -8.73 -0.89
C THR A 207 7.36 -8.90 -2.37
N ASP A 208 7.92 -7.86 -2.98
CA ASP A 208 8.24 -7.74 -4.41
C ASP A 208 7.08 -8.00 -5.38
N TRP A 209 6.68 -9.26 -5.51
CA TRP A 209 5.68 -9.75 -6.46
C TRP A 209 4.88 -10.97 -5.96
N ASN A 210 5.14 -11.44 -4.74
CA ASN A 210 4.51 -12.64 -4.17
C ASN A 210 4.17 -12.44 -2.69
N PHE A 211 3.27 -13.29 -2.18
CA PHE A 211 3.01 -13.39 -0.75
C PHE A 211 3.96 -14.40 -0.12
N VAL A 212 4.54 -14.03 1.01
CA VAL A 212 5.36 -14.89 1.85
C VAL A 212 4.74 -14.93 3.24
N LYS A 213 4.50 -16.14 3.73
CA LYS A 213 4.06 -16.35 5.12
C LYS A 213 5.18 -15.94 6.06
N THR A 214 4.90 -14.96 6.90
CA THR A 214 5.90 -14.38 7.80
C THR A 214 5.28 -14.26 9.20
N ARG A 215 6.02 -14.65 10.23
CA ARG A 215 5.59 -14.40 11.62
C ARG A 215 5.91 -12.96 12.01
N ILE A 216 5.07 -12.38 12.85
CA ILE A 216 5.26 -10.99 13.29
C ILE A 216 6.60 -10.82 14.02
N LEU A 217 7.00 -11.77 14.87
CA LEU A 217 8.30 -11.75 15.55
C LEU A 217 9.48 -11.77 14.58
N ASP A 218 9.38 -12.45 13.43
CA ASP A 218 10.47 -12.51 12.45
C ASP A 218 10.68 -11.14 11.80
N ILE A 219 9.57 -10.43 11.51
CA ILE A 219 9.62 -9.05 11.01
C ILE A 219 10.27 -8.16 12.07
N ALA A 220 9.80 -8.25 13.31
CA ALA A 220 10.30 -7.45 14.43
C ALA A 220 11.81 -7.63 14.67
N HIS A 221 12.30 -8.88 14.67
CA HIS A 221 13.71 -9.17 14.87
C HIS A 221 14.60 -8.76 13.70
N ALA A 222 14.12 -8.90 12.45
CA ALA A 222 14.84 -8.40 11.29
C ALA A 222 15.03 -6.88 11.37
N CYS A 223 14.02 -6.15 11.86
CA CYS A 223 14.09 -4.70 12.03
C CYS A 223 15.01 -4.28 13.19
N ASP A 224 14.98 -4.98 14.32
CA ASP A 224 15.87 -4.69 15.47
C ASP A 224 17.35 -4.83 15.09
N ASN A 225 17.70 -5.83 14.27
CA ASN A 225 19.07 -6.03 13.79
C ASN A 225 19.52 -4.90 12.85
N GLN A 226 18.64 -4.42 11.95
CA GLN A 226 18.94 -3.30 11.07
C GLN A 226 19.16 -1.98 11.84
N THR A 227 18.37 -1.73 12.88
CA THR A 227 18.55 -0.54 13.75
C THR A 227 19.87 -0.60 14.53
N LYS A 228 20.32 -1.80 14.92
CA LYS A 228 21.61 -1.98 15.62
C LYS A 228 22.81 -1.74 14.70
N GLU A 229 22.77 -2.26 13.47
CA GLU A 229 23.85 -2.05 12.49
C GLU A 229 23.95 -0.59 12.02
N SER A 230 22.82 0.12 11.93
CA SER A 230 22.77 1.53 11.51
C SER A 230 23.29 2.51 12.58
N ASN A 231 23.48 2.05 13.82
CA ASN A 231 23.93 2.85 14.97
C ASN A 231 25.39 2.55 15.38
N ILE A 232 26.14 1.80 14.55
CA ILE A 232 27.58 1.63 14.74
C ILE A 232 28.29 2.82 14.05
N PRO A 233 29.09 3.61 14.80
CA PRO A 233 29.72 4.84 14.29
C PRO A 233 30.77 4.60 13.22
#